data_AF-A0A495SEF3-F1
#
_entry.id   AF-A0A495SEF3-F1
#
_cell.length_a   1.000
_cell.length_b   1.000
_cell.length_c   1.000
_cell.angle_alpha   90.00
_cell.angle_beta   90.00
_cell.angle_gamma   90.00
#
_symmetry.space_group_name_H-M   'P 1'
#
loop_
_entity.id
_entity.type
_entity.pdbx_description
1 polymer ?
#
loop_
_entity_poly.entity_id
_entity_poly.type
_entity_poly.pdbx_seq_one_letter_code
_entity_poly.pdbx_strand_id
1 'polypeptide(L)'
;MTKQKIKVVISDLDGTLLNAHHKISEYTKTVFQELHNQNYLVIVATGRHHLDAMPLVESLGVPLYLVTSNGARIHSPTKELLFSVNMESDHVKSILSLDIDPEITTVLFRENVWQTNKHNEKLNSFQTELNYHPELVDFSTVEDLSAIKVFFTHEKHSKLLELRAQILEHHSDLFSHAFSLPICLEFMDKSVDKSVAIAKILEKENLIFEEAISFGDGFNDENMLKATGKGLVMGNAPDSLKNKLSHLEVILTNDNDGVAKHLHQEFLASSLLK
;
A
#
# COMPACT_ATOMS: atom_id res chain seq x y z
N MET A 1 -33.75 -1.11 -7.39
CA MET A 1 -32.66 -1.17 -6.40
C MET A 1 -32.29 0.28 -6.08
N THR A 2 -32.53 0.72 -4.85
CA THR A 2 -32.10 2.05 -4.39
C THR A 2 -30.57 2.10 -4.44
N LYS A 3 -30.00 3.07 -5.18
CA LYS A 3 -28.55 3.30 -5.25
C LYS A 3 -28.05 3.49 -3.80
N GLN A 4 -27.24 2.57 -3.29
CA GLN A 4 -26.67 2.69 -1.94
C GLN A 4 -25.87 3.98 -1.85
N LYS A 5 -26.03 4.70 -0.74
CA LYS A 5 -25.37 5.98 -0.52
C LYS A 5 -23.92 5.71 -0.12
N ILE A 6 -22.97 6.24 -0.90
CA ILE A 6 -21.55 6.21 -0.55
C ILE A 6 -21.32 6.98 0.76
N LYS A 7 -20.52 6.39 1.65
CA LYS A 7 -20.14 6.92 2.97
C LYS A 7 -18.64 6.82 3.22
N VAL A 8 -17.91 6.02 2.44
CA VAL A 8 -16.48 5.78 2.64
C VAL A 8 -15.71 6.16 1.38
N VAL A 9 -14.63 6.92 1.56
CA VAL A 9 -13.64 7.21 0.53
C VAL A 9 -12.37 6.46 0.85
N ILE A 10 -11.94 5.60 -0.07
CA ILE A 10 -10.73 4.80 0.04
C ILE A 10 -9.77 5.22 -1.07
N SER A 11 -8.54 5.61 -0.73
CA SER A 11 -7.56 5.98 -1.75
C SER A 11 -6.26 5.24 -1.53
N ASP A 12 -5.69 4.71 -2.60
CA ASP A 12 -4.25 4.50 -2.64
C ASP A 12 -3.50 5.85 -2.56
N LEU A 13 -2.20 5.79 -2.25
CA LEU A 13 -1.36 6.94 -2.02
C LEU A 13 -0.47 7.28 -3.23
N ASP A 14 0.49 6.43 -3.59
CA ASP A 14 1.48 6.70 -4.64
C ASP A 14 0.89 6.50 -6.02
N GLY A 15 0.99 7.49 -6.92
CA GLY A 15 0.34 7.38 -8.23
C GLY A 15 -1.18 7.56 -8.18
N THR A 16 -1.75 7.79 -7.00
CA THR A 16 -3.19 7.99 -6.80
C THR A 16 -3.49 9.34 -6.14
N LEU A 17 -3.19 9.47 -4.83
CA LEU A 17 -3.46 10.69 -4.07
C LEU A 17 -2.28 11.69 -4.10
N LEU A 18 -1.05 11.17 -4.19
CA LEU A 18 0.15 11.96 -4.37
C LEU A 18 0.38 12.29 -5.84
N ASN A 19 0.78 13.53 -6.11
CA ASN A 19 1.28 13.92 -7.43
C ASN A 19 2.71 13.40 -7.69
N ALA A 20 3.26 13.67 -8.87
CA ALA A 20 4.62 13.29 -9.27
C ALA A 20 5.74 13.89 -8.39
N HIS A 21 5.42 14.87 -7.54
CA HIS A 21 6.35 15.43 -6.55
C HIS A 21 6.19 14.79 -5.16
N HIS A 22 5.46 13.68 -5.05
CA HIS A 22 5.13 12.99 -3.81
C HIS A 22 4.45 13.90 -2.77
N LYS A 23 3.58 14.80 -3.22
CA LYS A 23 2.81 15.71 -2.35
C LYS A 23 1.31 15.60 -2.61
N ILE A 24 0.54 15.83 -1.56
CA ILE A 24 -0.91 16.06 -1.66
C ILE A 24 -1.14 17.54 -1.97
N SER A 25 -1.88 17.85 -3.03
CA SER A 25 -2.17 19.23 -3.43
C SER A 25 -3.12 19.93 -2.46
N GLU A 26 -3.04 21.26 -2.38
CA GLU A 26 -3.97 22.06 -1.54
C GLU A 26 -5.44 21.87 -1.95
N TYR A 27 -5.69 21.67 -3.24
CA TYR A 27 -7.02 21.35 -3.75
C TYR A 27 -7.52 20.02 -3.18
N THR A 28 -6.69 18.98 -3.24
CA THR A 28 -7.02 17.66 -2.68
C THR A 28 -7.29 17.73 -1.19
N LYS A 29 -6.47 18.46 -0.41
CA LYS A 29 -6.71 18.69 1.02
C LYS A 29 -8.09 19.32 1.27
N THR A 30 -8.43 20.37 0.52
CA THR A 30 -9.72 21.06 0.66
C THR A 30 -10.90 20.13 0.39
N VAL A 31 -10.81 19.29 -0.64
CA VAL A 31 -11.87 18.30 -0.97
C VAL A 31 -12.04 17.26 0.15
N PHE A 32 -10.95 16.71 0.68
CA PHE A 32 -11.00 15.72 1.76
C PHE A 32 -11.52 16.32 3.07
N GLN A 33 -11.17 17.57 3.39
CA GLN A 33 -11.70 18.30 4.54
C GLN A 33 -13.22 18.51 4.42
N GLU A 34 -13.71 18.89 3.24
CA GLU A 34 -15.15 19.02 3.00
C GLU A 34 -15.89 17.68 3.10
N LEU A 35 -15.32 16.60 2.56
CA LEU A 35 -15.87 15.25 2.73
C LEU A 35 -15.93 14.85 4.20
N HIS A 36 -14.88 15.13 4.98
CA HIS A 36 -14.93 14.90 6.42
C HIS A 36 -16.06 15.70 7.09
N ASN A 37 -16.23 16.99 6.75
CA ASN A 37 -17.32 17.81 7.30
C ASN A 37 -18.72 17.25 6.99
N GLN A 38 -18.84 16.48 5.90
CA GLN A 38 -20.06 15.77 5.52
C GLN A 38 -20.16 14.34 6.10
N ASN A 39 -19.27 13.98 7.03
CA ASN A 39 -19.18 12.70 7.73
C ASN A 39 -18.81 11.51 6.84
N TYR A 40 -18.06 11.73 5.76
CA TYR A 40 -17.44 10.61 5.05
C TYR A 40 -16.29 10.04 5.87
N LEU A 41 -16.23 8.71 5.92
CA LEU A 41 -15.07 7.99 6.46
C LEU A 41 -13.95 8.01 5.42
N VAL A 42 -12.74 8.39 5.84
CA VAL A 42 -11.56 8.40 4.97
C VAL A 42 -10.64 7.25 5.34
N ILE A 43 -10.24 6.47 4.33
CA ILE A 43 -9.26 5.39 4.44
C ILE A 43 -8.18 5.63 3.39
N VAL A 44 -6.91 5.64 3.80
CA VAL A 44 -5.78 5.62 2.88
C VAL A 44 -5.09 4.26 2.96
N ALA A 45 -4.81 3.63 1.81
CA ALA A 45 -4.25 2.29 1.75
C ALA A 45 -3.02 2.22 0.85
N THR A 46 -1.83 1.98 1.40
CA THR A 46 -0.55 2.07 0.68
C THR A 46 0.37 0.86 0.92
N GLY A 47 1.29 0.62 -0.01
CA GLY A 47 2.40 -0.32 0.17
C GLY A 47 3.53 0.22 1.04
N ARG A 48 3.56 1.54 1.29
CA ARG A 48 4.53 2.20 2.18
C ARG A 48 4.42 1.69 3.61
N HIS A 49 5.53 1.78 4.34
CA HIS A 49 5.52 1.56 5.78
C HIS A 49 4.90 2.76 6.51
N HIS A 50 4.41 2.53 7.72
CA HIS A 50 3.62 3.54 8.43
C HIS A 50 4.42 4.80 8.78
N LEU A 51 5.71 4.71 9.15
CA LEU A 51 6.51 5.93 9.40
C LEU A 51 6.79 6.76 8.13
N ASP A 52 6.62 6.18 6.94
CA ASP A 52 6.78 6.89 5.66
C ASP A 52 5.46 7.49 5.18
N ALA A 53 4.35 6.79 5.42
CA ALA A 53 3.04 7.19 4.97
C ALA A 53 2.41 8.23 5.90
N MET A 54 2.60 8.10 7.22
CA MET A 54 1.94 8.95 8.23
C MET A 54 2.20 10.45 7.99
N PRO A 55 3.46 10.92 7.81
CA PRO A 55 3.72 12.35 7.61
C PRO A 55 3.05 12.91 6.34
N LEU A 56 2.89 12.08 5.31
CA LEU A 56 2.27 12.47 4.04
C LEU A 56 0.75 12.63 4.21
N VAL A 57 0.09 11.64 4.80
CA VAL A 57 -1.37 11.64 4.94
C VAL A 57 -1.86 12.60 6.01
N GLU A 58 -1.04 12.91 7.02
CA GLU A 58 -1.33 13.96 8.00
C GLU A 58 -1.56 15.33 7.35
N SER A 59 -0.90 15.60 6.21
CA SER A 59 -1.08 16.84 5.48
C SER A 59 -2.50 17.04 4.92
N LEU A 60 -3.34 16.00 4.87
CA LEU A 60 -4.77 16.12 4.55
C LEU A 60 -5.53 16.95 5.61
N GLY A 61 -5.07 16.93 6.86
CA GLY A 61 -5.74 17.64 7.95
C GLY A 61 -7.09 17.04 8.33
N VAL A 62 -7.31 15.75 8.10
CA VAL A 62 -8.51 15.02 8.50
C VAL A 62 -8.15 13.73 9.23
N PRO A 63 -8.97 13.26 10.20
CA PRO A 63 -8.86 11.93 10.78
C PRO A 63 -9.12 10.88 9.69
N LEU A 64 -8.27 9.86 9.62
CA LEU A 64 -8.37 8.77 8.64
C LEU A 64 -7.86 7.46 9.22
N TYR A 65 -8.35 6.34 8.67
CA TYR A 65 -7.69 5.07 8.86
C TYR A 65 -6.54 4.92 7.87
N LEU A 66 -5.39 4.44 8.32
CA LEU A 66 -4.21 4.22 7.49
C LEU A 66 -3.89 2.73 7.40
N VAL A 67 -4.10 2.16 6.22
CA VAL A 67 -3.66 0.81 5.86
C VAL A 67 -2.27 0.91 5.23
N THR A 68 -1.29 0.21 5.78
CA THR A 68 0.12 0.28 5.34
C THR A 68 0.68 -1.10 5.08
N SER A 69 1.83 -1.14 4.40
CA SER A 69 2.50 -2.38 3.98
C SER A 69 1.53 -3.35 3.29
N ASN A 70 0.75 -2.82 2.33
CA ASN A 70 -0.24 -3.55 1.53
C ASN A 70 -1.34 -4.27 2.33
N GLY A 71 -1.61 -3.86 3.57
CA GLY A 71 -2.64 -4.49 4.42
C GLY A 71 -2.08 -5.14 5.68
N ALA A 72 -0.76 -5.22 5.83
CA ALA A 72 -0.15 -5.83 7.01
C ALA A 72 -0.33 -5.00 8.28
N ARG A 73 -0.67 -3.71 8.17
CA ARG A 73 -0.85 -2.80 9.31
C ARG A 73 -2.10 -1.94 9.11
N ILE A 74 -2.85 -1.73 10.19
CA ILE A 74 -3.96 -0.76 10.26
C ILE A 74 -3.71 0.19 11.42
N HIS A 75 -3.63 1.48 11.14
CA HIS A 75 -3.64 2.53 12.16
C HIS A 75 -4.97 3.28 12.17
N SER A 76 -5.45 3.60 13.36
CA SER A 76 -6.68 4.36 13.59
C SER A 76 -6.48 5.86 13.26
N PRO A 77 -7.57 6.65 13.23
CA PRO A 77 -7.48 8.11 13.16
C PRO A 77 -6.73 8.77 14.33
N THR A 78 -6.63 8.08 15.47
CA THR A 78 -5.82 8.51 16.63
C THR A 78 -4.39 7.98 16.59
N LYS A 79 -3.98 7.37 15.47
CA LYS A 79 -2.66 6.75 15.21
C LYS A 79 -2.38 5.49 16.03
N GLU A 80 -3.41 4.90 16.63
CA GLU A 80 -3.29 3.63 17.34
C GLU A 80 -3.14 2.47 16.35
N LEU A 81 -2.20 1.56 16.59
CA LEU A 81 -2.06 0.32 15.81
C LEU A 81 -3.21 -0.64 16.19
N LEU A 82 -4.15 -0.86 15.27
CA LEU A 82 -5.33 -1.70 15.49
C LEU A 82 -5.14 -3.14 15.03
N PHE A 83 -4.28 -3.36 14.04
CA PHE A 83 -4.06 -4.67 13.44
C PHE A 83 -2.65 -4.77 12.86
N SER A 84 -2.02 -5.92 13.05
CA SER A 84 -0.71 -6.25 12.50
C SER A 84 -0.64 -7.71 12.09
N VAL A 85 -0.08 -7.96 10.91
CA VAL A 85 0.32 -9.30 10.42
C VAL A 85 1.79 -9.26 10.07
N ASN A 86 2.53 -10.26 10.55
CA ASN A 86 3.90 -10.51 10.16
C ASN A 86 3.97 -11.86 9.46
N MET A 87 4.96 -12.01 8.60
CA MET A 87 5.42 -13.33 8.17
C MET A 87 5.93 -14.07 9.40
N GLU A 88 5.54 -15.33 9.55
CA GLU A 88 6.02 -16.18 10.64
C GLU A 88 7.52 -16.41 10.50
N SER A 89 8.24 -16.45 11.64
CA SER A 89 9.70 -16.62 11.67
C SER A 89 10.15 -17.88 10.91
N ASP A 90 9.44 -19.00 11.07
CA ASP A 90 9.77 -20.26 10.40
C ASP A 90 9.59 -20.18 8.87
N HIS A 91 8.57 -19.45 8.40
CA HIS A 91 8.38 -19.19 6.98
C HIS A 91 9.49 -18.29 6.43
N VAL A 92 9.89 -17.24 7.14
CA VAL A 92 11.02 -16.40 6.73
C VAL A 92 12.32 -17.20 6.73
N LYS A 93 12.53 -18.06 7.74
CA LYS A 93 13.69 -18.94 7.81
C LYS A 93 13.76 -19.89 6.62
N SER A 94 12.63 -20.42 6.16
CA SER A 94 12.61 -21.33 5.01
C SER A 94 13.09 -20.64 3.72
N ILE A 95 12.68 -19.39 3.46
CA ILE A 95 13.17 -18.64 2.29
C ILE A 95 14.65 -18.27 2.41
N LEU A 96 15.12 -17.90 3.61
CA LEU A 96 16.53 -17.54 3.83
C LEU A 96 17.47 -18.75 3.81
N SER A 97 16.93 -19.97 3.92
CA SER A 97 17.70 -21.22 3.80
C SER A 97 17.92 -21.67 2.35
N LEU A 98 17.31 -21.00 1.38
CA LEU A 98 17.53 -21.25 -0.03
C LEU A 98 18.95 -20.83 -0.44
N ASP A 99 19.45 -21.40 -1.54
CA ASP A 99 20.70 -20.95 -2.17
C ASP A 99 20.48 -19.61 -2.88
N ILE A 100 20.50 -18.53 -2.10
CA ILE A 100 20.35 -17.16 -2.59
C ILE A 100 21.70 -16.67 -3.12
N ASP A 101 21.70 -16.17 -4.35
CA ASP A 101 22.88 -15.55 -4.96
C ASP A 101 23.50 -14.49 -4.02
N PRO A 102 24.79 -14.59 -3.65
CA PRO A 102 25.43 -13.66 -2.73
C PRO A 102 25.45 -12.22 -3.25
N GLU A 103 25.24 -11.98 -4.56
CA GLU A 103 25.06 -10.64 -5.12
C GLU A 103 23.71 -10.00 -4.76
N ILE A 104 22.71 -10.77 -4.32
CA ILE A 104 21.42 -10.23 -3.86
C ILE A 104 21.53 -9.67 -2.44
N THR A 105 21.06 -8.43 -2.25
CA THR A 105 20.87 -7.89 -0.89
C THR A 105 19.52 -8.36 -0.37
N THR A 106 19.53 -8.92 0.83
CA THR A 106 18.33 -9.35 1.54
C THR A 106 18.07 -8.40 2.70
N VAL A 107 16.81 -7.97 2.84
CA VAL A 107 16.38 -7.11 3.92
C VAL A 107 15.16 -7.70 4.60
N LEU A 108 15.18 -7.78 5.93
CA LEU A 108 13.98 -7.95 6.75
C LEU A 108 13.53 -6.61 7.27
N PHE A 109 12.30 -6.25 6.96
CA PHE A 109 11.69 -5.04 7.51
C PHE A 109 10.79 -5.38 8.69
N ARG A 110 11.21 -4.92 9.86
CA ARG A 110 10.47 -5.01 11.12
C ARG A 110 10.17 -3.58 11.57
N GLU A 111 9.05 -3.36 12.25
CA GLU A 111 8.56 -2.03 12.72
C GLU A 111 9.54 -0.85 12.55
N ASN A 112 10.53 -0.73 13.44
CA ASN A 112 11.53 0.35 13.42
C ASN A 112 12.94 -0.09 12.98
N VAL A 113 13.09 -1.34 12.52
CA VAL A 113 14.38 -1.96 12.24
C VAL A 113 14.43 -2.49 10.82
N TRP A 114 15.46 -2.05 10.10
CA TRP A 114 15.77 -2.50 8.76
C TRP A 114 17.00 -3.42 8.83
N GLN A 115 16.80 -4.73 8.93
CA GLN A 115 17.92 -5.67 9.03
C GLN A 115 18.36 -6.08 7.63
N THR A 116 19.66 -6.00 7.34
CA THR A 116 20.23 -6.32 6.02
C THR A 116 21.41 -7.26 6.15
N ASN A 117 21.59 -8.18 5.19
CA ASN A 117 22.75 -9.07 5.16
C ASN A 117 24.04 -8.38 4.70
N LYS A 118 23.93 -7.25 3.99
CA LYS A 118 25.08 -6.48 3.50
C LYS A 118 24.77 -5.01 3.31
N HIS A 119 25.81 -4.18 3.31
CA HIS A 119 25.70 -2.78 2.93
C HIS A 119 25.36 -2.64 1.45
N ASN A 120 24.40 -1.77 1.13
CA ASN A 120 24.03 -1.42 -0.24
C ASN A 120 23.78 0.09 -0.30
N GLU A 121 24.78 0.84 -0.76
CA GLU A 121 24.73 2.31 -0.80
C GLU A 121 23.59 2.84 -1.67
N LYS A 122 23.25 2.16 -2.77
CA LYS A 122 22.14 2.58 -3.64
C LYS A 122 20.79 2.40 -2.95
N LEU A 123 20.56 1.25 -2.32
CA LEU A 123 19.36 1.01 -1.53
C LEU A 123 19.24 2.05 -0.40
N ASN A 124 20.36 2.35 0.27
CA ASN A 124 20.45 3.37 1.31
C ASN A 124 20.40 4.81 0.78
N SER A 125 20.52 5.03 -0.54
CA SER A 125 20.44 6.38 -1.13
C SER A 125 19.01 6.79 -1.47
N PHE A 126 18.10 5.83 -1.68
CA PHE A 126 16.64 6.09 -1.74
C PHE A 126 16.04 6.46 -0.38
N GLN A 127 16.89 6.48 0.65
CA GLN A 127 16.56 6.50 2.05
C GLN A 127 17.10 7.78 2.73
N THR A 128 17.12 8.91 2.01
CA THR A 128 17.70 10.19 2.49
C THR A 128 17.05 10.77 3.74
N GLU A 129 15.89 10.27 4.16
CA GLU A 129 15.18 10.66 5.38
C GLU A 129 14.60 9.42 6.10
N LEU A 130 15.45 8.45 6.50
CA LEU A 130 14.95 7.30 7.24
C LEU A 130 14.62 7.65 8.69
N ASN A 131 13.41 7.28 9.10
CA ASN A 131 13.05 7.08 10.50
C ASN A 131 13.43 5.67 11.02
N TYR A 132 14.14 4.86 10.23
CA TYR A 132 14.52 3.47 10.57
C TYR A 132 16.04 3.31 10.56
N HIS A 133 16.56 2.46 11.45
CA HIS A 133 17.99 2.21 11.54
C HIS A 133 18.37 0.96 10.73
N PRO A 134 19.26 1.07 9.72
CA PRO A 134 19.80 -0.09 9.04
C PRO A 134 20.73 -0.85 9.99
N GLU A 135 20.48 -2.14 10.16
CA GLU A 135 21.27 -3.04 10.99
C GLU A 135 21.89 -4.12 10.09
N LEU A 136 23.22 -4.23 10.09
CA LEU A 136 23.90 -5.31 9.39
C LEU A 136 23.84 -6.58 10.26
N VAL A 137 23.23 -7.64 9.73
CA VAL A 137 22.94 -8.85 10.50
C VAL A 137 23.34 -10.11 9.73
N ASP A 138 23.97 -11.05 10.42
CA ASP A 138 24.06 -12.43 9.96
C ASP A 138 22.75 -13.16 10.33
N PHE A 139 21.85 -13.32 9.34
CA PHE A 139 20.55 -13.94 9.54
C PHE A 139 20.63 -15.38 10.07
N SER A 140 21.76 -16.08 9.93
CA SER A 140 21.94 -17.42 10.49
C SER A 140 21.97 -17.43 12.03
N THR A 141 22.24 -16.28 12.64
CA THR A 141 22.34 -16.10 14.10
C THR A 141 21.07 -15.52 14.72
N VAL A 142 20.08 -15.12 13.91
CA VAL A 142 18.84 -14.50 14.37
C VAL A 142 17.83 -15.57 14.73
N GLU A 143 17.34 -15.55 15.97
CA GLU A 143 16.32 -16.49 16.45
C GLU A 143 14.92 -16.17 15.91
N ASP A 144 14.55 -14.88 15.92
CA ASP A 144 13.25 -14.39 15.47
C ASP A 144 13.38 -13.56 14.20
N LEU A 145 13.03 -14.19 13.09
CA LEU A 145 13.05 -13.62 11.74
C LEU A 145 11.66 -13.07 11.34
N SER A 146 10.71 -12.98 12.27
CA SER A 146 9.38 -12.42 11.95
C SER A 146 9.50 -10.99 11.43
N ALA A 147 8.85 -10.73 10.30
CA ALA A 147 8.97 -9.46 9.59
C ALA A 147 7.65 -9.05 8.95
N ILE A 148 7.49 -7.74 8.75
CA ILE A 148 6.38 -7.18 7.98
C ILE A 148 6.51 -7.62 6.52
N LYS A 149 7.75 -7.53 6.02
CA LYS A 149 8.11 -7.92 4.66
C LYS A 149 9.58 -8.26 4.54
N VAL A 150 9.90 -9.04 3.52
CA VAL A 150 11.26 -9.35 3.09
C VAL A 150 11.51 -8.73 1.72
N PHE A 151 12.61 -8.01 1.57
CA PHE A 151 13.05 -7.47 0.28
C PHE A 151 14.27 -8.20 -0.23
N PHE A 152 14.31 -8.35 -1.54
CA PHE A 152 15.48 -8.78 -2.29
C PHE A 152 15.79 -7.72 -3.34
N THR A 153 17.02 -7.21 -3.34
CA THR A 153 17.44 -6.18 -4.29
C THR A 153 18.66 -6.60 -5.08
N HIS A 154 18.62 -6.27 -6.38
CA HIS A 154 19.68 -6.58 -7.33
C HIS A 154 19.53 -5.70 -8.59
N GLU A 155 20.66 -5.28 -9.17
CA GLU A 155 20.67 -4.42 -10.38
C GLU A 155 20.10 -5.13 -11.62
N LYS A 156 20.28 -6.45 -11.69
CA LYS A 156 19.74 -7.30 -12.76
C LYS A 156 18.39 -7.86 -12.35
N HIS A 157 17.32 -7.39 -13.00
CA HIS A 157 15.96 -7.88 -12.78
C HIS A 157 15.83 -9.41 -12.96
N SER A 158 16.58 -10.00 -13.91
CA SER A 158 16.55 -11.45 -14.15
C SER A 158 16.94 -12.28 -12.93
N LYS A 159 17.90 -11.81 -12.12
CA LYS A 159 18.30 -12.48 -10.86
C LYS A 159 17.17 -12.52 -9.84
N LEU A 160 16.38 -11.45 -9.76
CA LEU A 160 15.21 -11.41 -8.89
C LEU A 160 14.08 -12.29 -9.42
N LEU A 161 13.93 -12.41 -10.75
CA LEU A 161 12.96 -13.34 -11.35
C LEU A 161 13.31 -14.80 -11.06
N GLU A 162 14.60 -15.17 -11.13
CA GLU A 162 15.10 -16.50 -10.77
C GLU A 162 14.81 -16.81 -9.30
N LEU A 163 15.22 -15.91 -8.39
CA LEU A 163 14.94 -16.08 -6.95
C LEU A 163 13.44 -16.16 -6.66
N ARG A 164 12.63 -15.32 -7.32
CA ARG A 164 11.17 -15.37 -7.18
C ARG A 164 10.63 -16.75 -7.57
N ALA A 165 11.07 -17.30 -8.69
CA ALA A 165 10.61 -18.61 -9.15
C ALA A 165 10.98 -19.70 -8.13
N GLN A 166 12.22 -19.66 -7.61
CA GLN A 166 12.69 -20.58 -6.58
C GLN A 166 11.88 -20.50 -5.28
N ILE A 167 11.59 -19.29 -4.78
CA ILE A 167 10.75 -19.12 -3.58
C ILE A 167 9.34 -19.64 -3.82
N LEU A 168 8.74 -19.30 -4.97
CA LEU A 168 7.35 -19.68 -5.27
C LEU A 168 7.16 -21.17 -5.57
N GLU A 169 8.21 -21.91 -5.95
CA GLU A 169 8.15 -23.36 -6.17
C GLU A 169 7.71 -24.12 -4.92
N HIS A 170 8.09 -23.63 -3.72
CA HIS A 170 7.82 -24.30 -2.45
C HIS A 170 6.98 -23.47 -1.47
N HIS A 171 6.79 -22.17 -1.74
CA HIS A 171 6.16 -21.24 -0.79
C HIS A 171 5.07 -20.34 -1.40
N SER A 172 4.50 -20.72 -2.56
CA SER A 172 3.44 -19.93 -3.20
C SER A 172 2.20 -19.69 -2.34
N ASP A 173 1.93 -20.61 -1.40
CA ASP A 173 0.76 -20.55 -0.52
C ASP A 173 1.04 -19.77 0.77
N LEU A 174 2.32 -19.53 1.08
CA LEU A 174 2.74 -18.82 2.28
C LEU A 174 2.93 -17.33 2.05
N PHE A 175 3.25 -16.93 0.81
CA PHE A 175 3.60 -15.55 0.52
C PHE A 175 2.84 -14.92 -0.65
N SER A 176 2.56 -13.63 -0.48
CA SER A 176 2.29 -12.71 -1.57
C SER A 176 3.61 -12.05 -1.99
N HIS A 177 3.69 -11.58 -3.23
CA HIS A 177 4.89 -10.93 -3.73
C HIS A 177 4.56 -9.81 -4.71
N ALA A 178 5.46 -8.82 -4.78
CA ALA A 178 5.36 -7.72 -5.72
C ALA A 178 6.75 -7.22 -6.10
N PHE A 179 6.86 -6.58 -7.26
CA PHE A 179 8.01 -5.72 -7.57
C PHE A 179 7.57 -4.27 -7.32
N SER A 180 8.18 -3.60 -6.35
CA SER A 180 7.98 -2.15 -6.16
C SER A 180 8.80 -1.33 -7.14
N LEU A 181 9.98 -1.86 -7.51
CA LEU A 181 10.82 -1.39 -8.60
C LEU A 181 11.35 -2.61 -9.37
N PRO A 182 11.80 -2.48 -10.62
CA PRO A 182 12.42 -3.59 -11.35
C PRO A 182 13.60 -4.23 -10.60
N ILE A 183 14.25 -3.48 -9.72
CA ILE A 183 15.41 -3.89 -8.91
C ILE A 183 15.06 -4.28 -7.46
N CYS A 184 13.76 -4.32 -7.11
CA CYS A 184 13.29 -4.58 -5.76
C CYS A 184 12.11 -5.55 -5.76
N LEU A 185 12.34 -6.77 -5.29
CA LEU A 185 11.33 -7.81 -5.11
C LEU A 185 10.94 -7.87 -3.64
N GLU A 186 9.65 -7.82 -3.35
CA GLU A 186 9.09 -7.86 -2.00
C GLU A 186 8.26 -9.13 -1.82
N PHE A 187 8.37 -9.73 -0.63
CA PHE A 187 7.48 -10.77 -0.14
C PHE A 187 6.83 -10.34 1.16
N MET A 188 5.55 -10.68 1.30
CA MET A 188 4.76 -10.49 2.52
C MET A 188 3.97 -11.78 2.78
N ASP A 189 3.36 -11.87 3.96
CA ASP A 189 2.44 -12.96 4.27
C ASP A 189 1.32 -13.06 3.21
N LYS A 190 0.88 -14.29 2.89
CA LYS A 190 -0.14 -14.53 1.86
C LYS A 190 -1.47 -13.83 2.16
N SER A 191 -1.80 -13.70 3.44
CA SER A 191 -3.06 -13.11 3.87
C SER A 191 -3.10 -11.58 3.74
N VAL A 192 -1.95 -10.94 3.49
CA VAL A 192 -1.84 -9.49 3.36
C VAL A 192 -2.39 -9.03 2.02
N ASP A 193 -3.45 -8.24 2.09
CA ASP A 193 -4.05 -7.54 0.96
C ASP A 193 -4.77 -6.27 1.46
N LYS A 194 -4.75 -5.19 0.68
CA LYS A 194 -5.37 -3.91 1.07
C LYS A 194 -6.87 -4.11 1.35
N SER A 195 -7.58 -4.86 0.51
CA SER A 195 -9.02 -5.12 0.67
C SER A 195 -9.32 -5.92 1.93
N VAL A 196 -8.47 -6.90 2.29
CA VAL A 196 -8.65 -7.67 3.54
C VAL A 196 -8.51 -6.77 4.77
N ALA A 197 -7.54 -5.86 4.77
CA ALA A 197 -7.37 -4.88 5.84
C ALA A 197 -8.52 -3.86 5.89
N ILE A 198 -8.95 -3.35 4.73
CA ILE A 198 -10.09 -2.43 4.61
C ILE A 198 -11.38 -3.08 5.12
N ALA A 199 -11.61 -4.36 4.82
CA ALA A 199 -12.79 -5.10 5.30
C ALA A 199 -12.91 -5.06 6.84
N LYS A 200 -11.78 -5.17 7.56
CA LYS A 200 -11.73 -5.07 9.03
C LYS A 200 -12.11 -3.67 9.52
N ILE A 201 -11.70 -2.63 8.81
CA ILE A 201 -12.09 -1.24 9.13
C ILE A 201 -13.59 -1.06 8.90
N LEU A 202 -14.10 -1.52 7.77
CA LEU A 202 -15.52 -1.43 7.44
C LEU A 202 -16.39 -2.19 8.45
N GLU A 203 -16.00 -3.40 8.83
CA GLU A 203 -16.67 -4.18 9.88
C GLU A 203 -16.72 -3.42 11.21
N LYS A 204 -15.58 -2.85 11.63
CA LYS A 204 -15.48 -2.03 12.86
C LYS A 204 -16.42 -0.82 12.83
N GLU A 205 -16.60 -0.21 11.66
CA GLU A 205 -17.44 0.97 11.45
C GLU A 205 -18.90 0.63 11.09
N ASN A 206 -19.27 -0.66 11.05
CA ASN A 206 -20.57 -1.16 10.60
C ASN A 206 -20.95 -0.68 9.18
N LEU A 207 -19.97 -0.68 8.28
CA LEU A 207 -20.08 -0.31 6.88
C LEU A 207 -19.73 -1.51 5.99
N ILE A 208 -20.08 -1.42 4.71
CA ILE A 208 -19.78 -2.44 3.70
C ILE A 208 -19.12 -1.82 2.48
N PHE A 209 -18.48 -2.64 1.66
CA PHE A 209 -17.76 -2.16 0.47
C PHE A 209 -18.68 -1.47 -0.54
N GLU A 210 -19.94 -1.87 -0.64
CA GLU A 210 -20.94 -1.26 -1.51
C GLU A 210 -21.25 0.20 -1.13
N GLU A 211 -20.94 0.61 0.10
CA GLU A 211 -21.03 1.99 0.58
C GLU A 211 -19.70 2.77 0.40
N ALA A 212 -18.73 2.20 -0.29
CA ALA A 212 -17.41 2.79 -0.50
C ALA A 212 -17.13 3.12 -1.97
N ILE A 213 -16.38 4.20 -2.16
CA ILE A 213 -15.71 4.54 -3.42
C ILE A 213 -14.20 4.35 -3.22
N SER A 214 -13.51 3.72 -4.17
CA SER A 214 -12.07 3.51 -4.10
C SER A 214 -11.30 3.96 -5.33
N PHE A 215 -10.07 4.41 -5.13
CA PHE A 215 -9.15 4.87 -6.16
C PHE A 215 -7.82 4.12 -6.07
N GLY A 216 -7.24 3.75 -7.21
CA GLY A 216 -5.95 3.06 -7.26
C GLY A 216 -5.37 2.97 -8.67
N ASP A 217 -4.06 2.75 -8.75
CA ASP A 217 -3.30 2.68 -9.99
C ASP A 217 -2.46 1.39 -10.11
N GLY A 218 -2.33 0.62 -9.02
CA GLY A 218 -1.47 -0.54 -8.92
C GLY A 218 -2.21 -1.89 -8.87
N PHE A 219 -1.47 -2.98 -9.12
CA PHE A 219 -2.02 -4.34 -8.99
C PHE A 219 -2.39 -4.73 -7.55
N ASN A 220 -1.74 -4.12 -6.56
CA ASN A 220 -2.09 -4.23 -5.14
C ASN A 220 -3.41 -3.54 -4.79
N ASP A 221 -4.00 -2.75 -5.70
CA ASP A 221 -5.32 -2.12 -5.53
C ASP A 221 -6.45 -2.95 -6.15
N GLU A 222 -6.15 -3.97 -6.95
CA GLU A 222 -7.13 -4.67 -7.78
C GLU A 222 -8.31 -5.23 -6.97
N ASN A 223 -8.04 -5.88 -5.85
CA ASN A 223 -9.09 -6.47 -5.01
C ASN A 223 -9.94 -5.39 -4.34
N MET A 224 -9.32 -4.29 -3.89
CA MET A 224 -10.02 -3.14 -3.33
C MET A 224 -10.94 -2.49 -4.38
N LEU A 225 -10.42 -2.24 -5.59
CA LEU A 225 -11.15 -1.63 -6.69
C LEU A 225 -12.35 -2.47 -7.15
N LYS A 226 -12.23 -3.81 -7.13
CA LYS A 226 -13.34 -4.70 -7.47
C LYS A 226 -14.38 -4.84 -6.37
N ALA A 227 -13.95 -4.74 -5.10
CA ALA A 227 -14.82 -4.97 -3.96
C ALA A 227 -15.77 -3.79 -3.72
N THR A 228 -15.32 -2.55 -3.95
CA THR A 228 -16.10 -1.36 -3.65
C THR A 228 -17.31 -1.17 -4.56
N GLY A 229 -18.35 -0.52 -4.02
CA GLY A 229 -19.53 -0.12 -4.78
C GLY A 229 -19.19 0.79 -5.96
N LYS A 230 -18.09 1.55 -5.86
CA LYS A 230 -17.51 2.30 -6.97
C LYS A 230 -15.98 2.27 -6.96
N GLY A 231 -15.39 1.37 -7.75
CA GLY A 231 -13.96 1.34 -8.03
C GLY A 231 -13.57 2.21 -9.22
N LEU A 232 -12.50 3.00 -9.07
CA LEU A 232 -12.00 3.93 -10.08
C LEU A 232 -10.50 3.73 -10.31
N VAL A 233 -10.13 3.52 -11.57
CA VAL A 233 -8.74 3.31 -11.98
C VAL A 233 -8.12 4.65 -12.37
N MET A 234 -6.93 4.95 -11.86
CA MET A 234 -6.25 6.20 -12.19
C MET A 234 -5.81 6.26 -13.66
N GLY A 235 -5.82 7.47 -14.25
CA GLY A 235 -5.42 7.66 -15.65
C GLY A 235 -3.96 7.28 -15.93
N ASN A 236 -3.10 7.34 -14.92
CA ASN A 236 -1.68 6.96 -14.98
C ASN A 236 -1.44 5.46 -14.69
N ALA A 237 -2.47 4.67 -14.41
CA ALA A 237 -2.33 3.24 -14.18
C ALA A 237 -1.76 2.52 -15.42
N PRO A 238 -1.00 1.42 -15.26
CA PRO A 238 -0.51 0.63 -16.38
C PRO A 238 -1.65 0.08 -17.25
N ASP A 239 -1.44 0.02 -18.57
CA ASP A 239 -2.45 -0.50 -19.50
C ASP A 239 -2.85 -1.94 -19.18
N SER A 240 -1.93 -2.75 -18.67
CA SER A 240 -2.21 -4.12 -18.22
C SER A 240 -3.24 -4.16 -17.10
N LEU A 241 -3.21 -3.22 -16.14
CA LEU A 241 -4.21 -3.11 -15.09
C LEU A 241 -5.54 -2.59 -15.64
N LYS A 242 -5.51 -1.52 -16.45
CA LYS A 242 -6.72 -0.96 -17.09
C LYS A 242 -7.45 -2.00 -17.94
N ASN A 243 -6.72 -2.80 -18.71
CA ASN A 243 -7.29 -3.89 -19.51
C ASN A 243 -7.91 -4.98 -18.64
N LYS A 244 -7.27 -5.33 -17.52
CA LYS A 244 -7.79 -6.31 -16.55
C LYS A 244 -9.04 -5.80 -15.82
N LEU A 245 -9.15 -4.49 -15.62
CA LEU A 245 -10.24 -3.80 -14.94
C LEU A 245 -11.11 -2.98 -15.90
N SER A 246 -11.28 -3.44 -17.15
CA SER A 246 -11.93 -2.68 -18.22
C SER A 246 -13.41 -2.35 -18.00
N HIS A 247 -14.03 -2.94 -16.98
CA HIS A 247 -15.40 -2.65 -16.54
C HIS A 247 -15.46 -1.47 -15.55
N LEU A 248 -14.32 -1.03 -15.01
CA LEU A 248 -14.21 0.12 -14.11
C LEU A 248 -13.93 1.39 -14.91
N GLU A 249 -14.42 2.52 -14.40
CA GLU A 249 -14.16 3.84 -14.98
C GLU A 249 -12.70 4.24 -14.75
N VAL A 250 -12.06 4.74 -15.81
CA VAL A 250 -10.73 5.33 -15.75
C VAL A 250 -10.87 6.84 -15.63
N ILE A 251 -10.29 7.41 -14.56
CA ILE A 251 -10.37 8.85 -14.27
C ILE A 251 -9.09 9.59 -14.68
N LEU A 252 -9.00 10.88 -14.34
CA LEU A 252 -7.79 11.67 -14.59
C LEU A 252 -6.58 11.09 -13.83
N THR A 253 -5.38 11.54 -14.22
CA THR A 253 -4.14 11.17 -13.53
C THR A 253 -4.03 11.85 -12.17
N ASN A 254 -3.17 11.32 -11.31
CA ASN A 254 -2.78 11.92 -10.03
C ASN A 254 -2.24 13.36 -10.19
N ASP A 255 -1.42 13.64 -11.21
CA ASP A 255 -0.90 14.98 -11.50
C ASP A 255 -1.98 16.02 -11.83
N ASN A 256 -3.16 15.55 -12.20
CA ASN A 256 -4.31 16.39 -12.53
C ASN A 256 -5.36 16.40 -11.40
N ASP A 257 -4.99 16.00 -10.18
CA ASP A 257 -5.89 15.87 -9.02
C ASP A 257 -7.11 14.98 -9.30
N GLY A 258 -6.91 13.86 -10.01
CA GLY A 258 -8.01 13.04 -10.49
C GLY A 258 -8.97 12.57 -9.41
N VAL A 259 -8.44 12.10 -8.28
CA VAL A 259 -9.23 11.70 -7.10
C VAL A 259 -10.09 12.87 -6.60
N ALA A 260 -9.47 14.01 -6.31
CA ALA A 260 -10.15 15.16 -5.73
C ALA A 260 -11.20 15.75 -6.68
N LYS A 261 -10.90 15.87 -7.98
CA LYS A 261 -11.86 16.37 -8.97
C LYS A 261 -13.06 15.45 -9.12
N HIS A 262 -12.85 14.13 -9.12
CA HIS A 262 -13.94 13.16 -9.20
C HIS A 262 -14.85 13.26 -7.96
N LEU A 263 -14.26 13.25 -6.76
CA LEU A 263 -14.99 13.38 -5.51
C LEU A 263 -15.78 14.70 -5.43
N HIS A 264 -15.15 15.81 -5.82
CA HIS A 264 -15.79 17.12 -5.82
C HIS A 264 -16.98 17.16 -6.79
N GLN A 265 -16.83 16.65 -8.01
CA GLN A 265 -17.91 16.61 -9.00
C GLN A 265 -19.09 15.73 -8.55
N GLU A 266 -18.80 14.56 -7.97
CA GLU A 266 -19.84 13.59 -7.64
C GLU A 266 -20.57 13.92 -6.33
N PHE A 267 -19.87 14.44 -5.33
CA PHE A 267 -20.42 14.57 -3.97
C PHE A 267 -20.56 16.02 -3.49
N LEU A 268 -19.79 16.97 -4.06
CA LEU A 268 -19.67 18.32 -3.51
C LEU A 268 -20.17 19.43 -4.45
N ALA A 269 -20.26 19.20 -5.76
CA ALA A 269 -20.68 20.22 -6.74
C ALA A 269 -22.12 20.76 -6.51
N SER A 270 -22.91 20.07 -5.68
CA SER A 270 -24.27 20.47 -5.30
C SER A 270 -24.34 21.37 -4.05
N SER A 271 -23.26 21.53 -3.28
CA SER A 271 -23.26 22.32 -2.03
C SER A 271 -23.00 23.81 -2.23
N LEU A 272 -22.58 24.25 -3.43
CA LEU A 272 -22.36 25.66 -3.80
C LEU A 272 -23.65 26.41 -4.23
N LEU A 273 -24.82 25.77 -4.15
CA LEU A 273 -26.12 26.35 -4.53
C LEU A 273 -27.08 26.55 -3.33
N LYS A 274 -26.56 26.61 -2.09
CA LYS A 274 -27.37 26.94 -0.91
C LYS A 274 -26.76 28.09 -0.12
#